data_AF-A0A1H3C4E5-F1
#
_entry.id   AF-A0A1H3C4E5-F1
#
_cell.length_a   1.000
_cell.length_b   1.000
_cell.length_c   1.000
_cell.angle_alpha   90.00
_cell.angle_beta   90.00
_cell.angle_gamma   90.00
#
_symmetry.space_group_name_H-M   'P 1'
#
loop_
_entity.id
_entity.type
_entity.pdbx_description
1 polymer ?
#
loop_
_entity_poly.entity_id
_entity_poly.type
_entity_poly.pdbx_seq_one_letter_code
_entity_poly.pdbx_strand_id
1 'polypeptide(L)'
;MAYFFRIEDALRSNYRPCKRCRPDLFQANYEPTQEAVGQVQQLLESKYDQSWTLEKLSNHVGISACHLQRLFKNKTGLSPRQYLNRIRIQRAKRLLLNGKMNNVEICYAVGFREPNQFYAAFRKETGSSPLNFKRSQ
;
A
#
# COMPACT_ATOMS: atom_id res chain seq x y z
N MET A 1 -19.36 -39.36 15.32
CA MET A 1 -19.09 -38.66 14.05
C MET A 1 -20.41 -38.16 13.52
N ALA A 2 -20.61 -36.84 13.46
CA ALA A 2 -21.83 -36.25 12.92
C ALA A 2 -21.62 -35.93 11.43
N TYR A 3 -22.59 -36.30 10.60
CA TYR A 3 -22.60 -36.03 9.17
C TYR A 3 -23.74 -35.06 8.86
N PHE A 4 -23.46 -34.01 8.10
CA PHE A 4 -24.43 -32.99 7.72
C PHE A 4 -24.49 -32.90 6.19
N PHE A 5 -25.70 -32.96 5.62
CA PHE A 5 -25.91 -32.85 4.18
C PHE A 5 -25.83 -31.40 3.66
N ARG A 6 -26.07 -30.41 4.52
CA ARG A 6 -25.95 -28.97 4.20
C ARG A 6 -25.00 -28.28 5.16
N ILE A 7 -24.27 -27.29 4.66
CA ILE A 7 -23.29 -26.51 5.46
C ILE A 7 -23.98 -25.75 6.60
N GLU A 8 -25.19 -25.26 6.37
CA GLU A 8 -26.01 -24.53 7.34
C GLU A 8 -26.28 -25.35 8.62
N ASP A 9 -26.54 -26.66 8.48
CA ASP A 9 -26.84 -27.55 9.60
C ASP A 9 -25.60 -27.81 10.49
N ALA A 10 -24.44 -27.90 9.86
CA ALA A 10 -23.16 -28.00 10.55
C ALA A 10 -22.86 -26.72 11.35
N LEU A 11 -23.10 -25.54 10.76
CA LEU A 11 -22.91 -24.24 11.41
C LEU A 11 -23.84 -24.07 12.62
N ARG A 12 -25.13 -24.43 12.49
CA ARG A 12 -26.10 -24.40 13.61
C ARG A 12 -25.71 -25.33 14.75
N SER A 13 -25.02 -26.42 14.42
CA SER A 13 -24.47 -27.37 15.39
C SER A 13 -23.10 -26.93 15.93
N ASN A 14 -22.74 -25.65 15.76
CA ASN A 14 -21.51 -25.02 16.24
C ASN A 14 -20.21 -25.60 15.63
N TYR A 15 -20.29 -26.31 14.50
CA TYR A 15 -19.11 -26.72 13.76
C TYR A 15 -18.57 -25.55 12.92
N ARG A 16 -17.25 -25.36 12.93
CA ARG A 16 -16.57 -24.32 12.13
C ARG A 16 -16.08 -24.91 10.80
N PRO A 17 -16.30 -24.22 9.66
CA PRO A 17 -15.73 -24.62 8.37
C PRO A 17 -14.22 -24.83 8.44
N CYS A 18 -13.73 -25.83 7.71
CA CYS A 18 -12.31 -26.15 7.66
C CYS A 18 -11.52 -24.95 7.15
N LYS A 19 -10.60 -24.42 7.97
CA LYS A 19 -9.73 -23.30 7.57
C LYS A 19 -8.82 -23.62 6.38
N ARG A 20 -8.57 -24.91 6.10
CA ARG A 20 -7.78 -25.38 4.97
C ARG A 20 -8.58 -25.39 3.67
N CYS A 21 -9.82 -25.90 3.70
CA CYS A 21 -10.64 -26.07 2.50
C CYS A 21 -11.54 -24.85 2.23
N ARG A 22 -11.76 -23.98 3.24
CA ARG A 22 -12.63 -22.78 3.23
C ARG A 22 -13.92 -22.96 2.40
N PRO A 23 -14.72 -24.00 2.69
CA PRO A 23 -15.97 -24.23 1.97
C PRO A 23 -17.00 -23.11 2.24
N ASP A 24 -16.74 -22.21 3.19
CA ASP A 24 -17.54 -20.99 3.42
C ASP A 24 -17.38 -19.93 2.31
N LEU A 25 -16.30 -19.98 1.53
CA LEU A 25 -15.92 -18.93 0.60
C LEU A 25 -16.29 -19.24 -0.86
N PHE A 26 -17.48 -19.82 -1.11
CA PHE A 26 -17.96 -20.21 -2.45
C PHE A 26 -18.00 -19.10 -3.52
N GLN A 27 -17.59 -17.87 -3.20
CA GLN A 27 -17.35 -16.84 -4.20
C GLN A 27 -16.07 -17.16 -4.98
N ALA A 28 -16.22 -17.37 -6.29
CA ALA A 28 -15.12 -17.59 -7.21
C ALA A 28 -14.07 -16.46 -7.09
N ASN A 29 -12.81 -16.85 -6.86
CA ASN A 29 -11.60 -16.01 -6.78
C ASN A 29 -11.28 -15.35 -5.42
N TYR A 30 -11.44 -16.07 -4.30
CA TYR A 30 -10.81 -15.68 -3.04
C TYR A 30 -9.26 -15.75 -3.14
N GLU A 31 -8.64 -14.60 -3.42
CA GLU A 31 -7.19 -14.41 -3.38
C GLU A 31 -6.81 -13.49 -2.20
N PRO A 32 -6.66 -14.00 -0.97
CA PRO A 32 -6.35 -13.17 0.20
C PRO A 32 -5.04 -12.39 0.06
N THR A 33 -4.11 -12.88 -0.76
CA THR A 33 -2.87 -12.17 -1.10
C THR A 33 -3.13 -10.95 -1.99
N GLN A 34 -4.06 -11.04 -2.95
CA GLN A 34 -4.51 -9.92 -3.78
C GLN A 34 -5.23 -8.87 -2.92
N GLU A 35 -6.13 -9.30 -2.04
CA GLU A 35 -6.85 -8.43 -1.11
C GLU A 35 -5.89 -7.67 -0.19
N ALA A 36 -4.90 -8.35 0.38
CA ALA A 36 -3.90 -7.71 1.24
C ALA A 36 -3.10 -6.62 0.50
N VAL A 37 -2.71 -6.86 -0.76
CA VAL A 37 -2.02 -5.84 -1.56
C VAL A 37 -2.94 -4.65 -1.84
N GLY A 38 -4.20 -4.89 -2.23
CA GLY A 38 -5.18 -3.84 -2.48
C GLY A 38 -5.44 -2.98 -1.24
N GLN A 39 -5.58 -3.58 -0.07
CA GLN A 39 -5.73 -2.86 1.19
C GLN A 39 -4.52 -1.98 1.50
N VAL A 40 -3.29 -2.49 1.29
CA VAL A 40 -2.09 -1.67 1.48
C VAL A 40 -2.02 -0.52 0.47
N GLN A 41 -2.38 -0.73 -0.79
CA GLN A 41 -2.43 0.36 -1.78
C GLN A 41 -3.40 1.46 -1.34
N GLN A 42 -4.61 1.08 -0.94
CA GLN A 42 -5.63 2.01 -0.45
C GLN A 42 -5.15 2.79 0.79
N LEU A 43 -4.48 2.14 1.74
CA LEU A 43 -3.90 2.81 2.90
C LEU A 43 -2.82 3.83 2.49
N LEU A 44 -1.95 3.47 1.56
CA LEU A 44 -0.87 4.36 1.10
C LEU A 44 -1.41 5.52 0.25
N GLU A 45 -2.47 5.33 -0.53
CA GLU A 45 -3.09 6.37 -1.33
C GLU A 45 -3.93 7.35 -0.50
N SER A 46 -4.67 6.84 0.49
CA SER A 46 -5.55 7.66 1.34
C SER A 46 -4.79 8.44 2.40
N LYS A 47 -3.66 7.91 2.90
CA LYS A 47 -2.89 8.48 4.01
C LYS A 47 -1.40 8.57 3.65
N TYR A 48 -1.08 9.09 2.46
CA TYR A 48 0.29 9.16 1.96
C TYR A 48 1.20 10.07 2.79
N ASP A 49 0.66 11.07 3.45
CA ASP A 49 1.35 12.06 4.29
C ASP A 49 1.87 11.43 5.61
N GLN A 50 1.26 10.33 6.06
CA GLN A 50 1.62 9.66 7.30
C GLN A 50 2.90 8.82 7.19
N SER A 51 3.57 8.60 8.32
CA SER A 51 4.73 7.72 8.40
C SER A 51 4.30 6.26 8.48
N TRP A 52 4.38 5.59 7.34
CA TRP A 52 4.20 4.14 7.20
C TRP A 52 5.52 3.40 7.35
N THR A 53 5.53 2.41 8.24
CA THR A 53 6.58 1.39 8.29
C THR A 53 6.01 0.08 7.75
N LEU A 54 6.90 -0.83 7.37
CA LEU A 54 6.49 -2.13 6.85
C LEU A 54 5.71 -2.92 7.91
N GLU A 55 6.11 -2.80 9.18
CA GLU A 55 5.47 -3.44 10.34
C GLU A 55 4.05 -2.91 10.56
N LYS A 56 3.84 -1.59 10.44
CA LYS A 56 2.50 -1.01 10.54
C LYS A 56 1.59 -1.54 9.45
N LEU A 57 2.06 -1.55 8.21
CA LEU A 57 1.28 -2.07 7.09
C LEU A 57 0.98 -3.56 7.26
N SER A 58 1.97 -4.35 7.68
CA SER A 58 1.81 -5.79 7.86
C SER A 58 0.81 -6.13 8.96
N ASN A 59 0.80 -5.34 10.05
CA ASN A 59 -0.19 -5.47 11.12
C ASN A 59 -1.62 -5.14 10.65
N HIS A 60 -1.78 -4.17 9.75
CA HIS A 60 -3.10 -3.83 9.20
C HIS A 60 -3.70 -4.96 8.36
N VAL A 61 -2.88 -5.72 7.63
CA VAL A 61 -3.34 -6.78 6.73
C VAL A 61 -3.15 -8.19 7.30
N GLY A 62 -2.66 -8.33 8.53
CA GLY A 62 -2.56 -9.62 9.23
C GLY A 62 -1.56 -10.61 8.65
N ILE A 63 -0.49 -10.13 7.99
CA ILE A 63 0.61 -10.98 7.47
C ILE A 63 1.96 -10.50 7.99
N SER A 64 3.01 -11.31 7.86
CA SER A 64 4.34 -10.90 8.30
C SER A 64 4.92 -9.81 7.39
N ALA A 65 5.75 -8.92 7.94
CA ALA A 65 6.41 -7.84 7.20
C ALA A 65 7.21 -8.35 5.98
N CYS A 66 7.98 -9.43 6.16
CA CYS A 66 8.73 -10.05 5.06
C CYS A 66 7.82 -10.61 3.97
N HIS A 67 6.71 -11.27 4.35
CA HIS A 67 5.72 -11.75 3.39
C HIS A 67 5.11 -10.57 2.63
N LEU A 68 4.67 -9.52 3.33
CA LEU A 68 4.10 -8.33 2.71
C LEU A 68 5.07 -7.68 1.72
N GLN A 69 6.34 -7.50 2.09
CA GLN A 69 7.34 -6.91 1.22
C GLN A 69 7.51 -7.69 -0.09
N ARG A 70 7.62 -9.02 0.00
CA ARG A 70 7.74 -9.90 -1.17
C ARG A 70 6.48 -9.87 -2.02
N LEU A 71 5.33 -10.05 -1.37
CA LEU A 71 4.03 -10.11 -2.04
C LEU A 71 3.71 -8.80 -2.77
N PHE A 72 3.86 -7.68 -2.09
CA PHE A 72 3.58 -6.36 -2.64
C PHE A 72 4.51 -6.05 -3.82
N LYS A 73 5.81 -6.39 -3.72
CA LYS A 73 6.76 -6.24 -4.83
C LYS A 73 6.42 -7.14 -6.02
N ASN A 74 6.02 -8.38 -5.78
CA ASN A 74 5.66 -9.30 -6.85
C ASN A 74 4.41 -8.85 -7.60
N LYS A 75 3.41 -8.28 -6.88
CA LYS A 75 2.15 -7.83 -7.50
C LYS A 75 2.23 -6.43 -8.11
N THR A 76 3.00 -5.50 -7.53
CA THR A 76 3.04 -4.09 -7.98
C THR A 76 4.34 -3.69 -8.70
N GLY A 77 5.35 -4.56 -8.70
CA GLY A 77 6.71 -4.27 -9.17
C GLY A 77 7.55 -3.40 -8.23
N LEU A 78 6.96 -2.87 -7.14
CA LEU A 78 7.61 -1.95 -6.22
C LEU A 78 7.54 -2.44 -4.77
N SER A 79 8.51 -2.06 -3.94
CA SER A 79 8.31 -2.21 -2.49
C SER A 79 7.26 -1.22 -1.96
N PRO A 80 6.59 -1.51 -0.82
CA PRO A 80 5.63 -0.57 -0.23
C PRO A 80 6.19 0.85 -0.03
N ARG A 81 7.47 0.95 0.40
CA ARG A 81 8.17 2.24 0.55
C ARG A 81 8.39 2.95 -0.78
N GLN A 82 8.75 2.22 -1.84
CA GLN A 82 8.91 2.80 -3.18
C GLN A 82 7.57 3.29 -3.73
N TYR A 83 6.51 2.51 -3.53
CA TYR A 83 5.16 2.87 -3.92
C TYR A 83 4.65 4.12 -3.21
N LEU A 84 4.85 4.21 -1.90
CA LEU A 84 4.56 5.41 -1.12
C LEU A 84 5.32 6.64 -1.65
N ASN A 85 6.63 6.50 -1.89
CA ASN A 85 7.43 7.58 -2.44
C ASN A 85 6.90 8.04 -3.80
N ARG A 86 6.51 7.11 -4.69
CA ARG A 86 5.91 7.45 -5.98
C ARG A 86 4.64 8.30 -5.82
N ILE A 87 3.73 7.91 -4.94
CA ILE A 87 2.51 8.69 -4.64
C ILE A 87 2.88 10.10 -4.17
N ARG A 88 3.82 10.21 -3.22
CA ARG A 88 4.27 11.50 -2.68
C ARG A 88 4.90 12.39 -3.74
N ILE A 89 5.73 11.84 -4.61
CA ILE A 89 6.35 12.60 -5.72
C ILE A 89 5.29 13.05 -6.74
N GLN A 90 4.30 12.21 -7.05
CA GLN A 90 3.18 12.63 -7.91
C GLN A 90 2.40 13.81 -7.30
N ARG A 91 2.18 13.82 -5.98
CA ARG A 91 1.58 14.97 -5.29
C ARG A 91 2.49 16.19 -5.28
N ALA A 92 3.80 16.00 -5.06
CA ALA A 92 4.79 17.07 -5.07
C ALA A 92 4.87 17.76 -6.43
N LYS A 93 4.80 17.01 -7.54
CA LYS A 93 4.73 17.58 -8.90
C LYS A 93 3.57 18.56 -9.04
N ARG A 94 2.38 18.20 -8.55
CA ARG A 94 1.19 19.08 -8.62
C ARG A 94 1.39 20.35 -7.80
N LEU A 95 1.98 20.25 -6.60
CA LEU A 95 2.26 21.41 -5.75
C LEU A 95 3.32 22.33 -6.36
N LEU A 96 4.36 21.78 -7.00
CA LEU A 96 5.40 22.54 -7.68
C LEU A 96 4.82 23.39 -8.81
N LEU A 97 3.91 22.83 -9.61
CA LEU A 97 3.25 23.51 -10.72
C LEU A 97 2.30 24.63 -10.27
N ASN A 98 1.72 24.52 -9.07
CA ASN A 98 0.89 25.58 -8.49
C ASN A 98 1.73 26.81 -8.08
N GLY A 99 3.03 26.64 -7.83
CA GLY A 99 3.97 27.74 -7.59
C GLY A 99 3.84 28.46 -6.23
N LYS A 100 2.89 28.07 -5.38
CA LYS A 100 2.60 28.72 -4.08
C LYS A 100 3.54 28.33 -2.94
N MET A 101 4.28 27.23 -3.09
CA MET A 101 5.14 26.67 -2.04
C MET A 101 6.57 26.49 -2.57
N ASN A 102 7.55 26.65 -1.69
CA ASN A 102 8.95 26.33 -1.97
C ASN A 102 9.23 24.82 -1.84
N ASN A 103 10.40 24.36 -2.29
CA ASN A 103 10.73 22.93 -2.31
C ASN A 103 10.74 22.28 -0.92
N VAL A 104 11.13 23.01 0.11
CA VAL A 104 11.22 22.53 1.49
C VAL A 104 9.81 22.40 2.10
N GLU A 105 8.95 23.38 1.87
CA GLU A 105 7.52 23.32 2.24
C GLU A 105 6.82 22.15 1.57
N ILE A 106 7.06 21.95 0.26
CA ILE A 106 6.48 20.83 -0.49
C ILE A 106 6.96 19.49 0.07
N CYS A 107 8.25 19.37 0.38
CA CYS A 107 8.83 18.17 0.99
C CYS A 107 8.05 17.73 2.24
N TYR A 108 7.82 18.66 3.17
CA TYR A 108 7.06 18.39 4.39
C TYR A 108 5.58 18.17 4.11
N ALA A 109 4.96 18.95 3.23
CA ALA A 109 3.55 18.85 2.88
C ALA A 109 3.16 17.50 2.26
N VAL A 110 4.07 16.84 1.54
CA VAL A 110 3.82 15.50 0.98
C VAL A 110 4.26 14.36 1.90
N GLY A 111 4.74 14.64 3.11
CA GLY A 111 5.05 13.64 4.14
C GLY A 111 6.50 13.14 4.18
N PHE A 112 7.46 13.80 3.51
CA PHE A 112 8.88 13.52 3.74
C PHE A 112 9.36 14.23 5.02
N ARG A 113 10.21 13.55 5.79
CA ARG A 113 10.81 14.09 7.02
C ARG A 113 12.11 14.85 6.76
N GLU A 114 12.80 14.50 5.68
CA GLU A 114 14.13 15.02 5.36
C GLU A 114 14.17 15.45 3.89
N PRO A 115 14.59 16.70 3.60
CA PRO A 115 14.73 17.19 2.23
C PRO A 115 15.64 16.32 1.35
N ASN A 116 16.72 15.75 1.91
CA ASN A 116 17.63 14.88 1.16
C ASN A 116 16.92 13.63 0.61
N GLN A 117 16.04 13.02 1.41
CA GLN A 117 15.24 11.87 0.97
C GLN A 117 14.23 12.27 -0.10
N PHE A 118 13.63 13.44 0.03
CA PHE A 118 12.73 14.00 -0.98
C PHE A 118 13.45 14.24 -2.31
N TYR A 119 14.60 14.92 -2.31
CA TYR A 119 15.35 15.19 -3.54
C TYR A 119 15.82 13.91 -4.24
N ALA A 120 16.30 12.93 -3.47
CA ALA A 120 16.70 11.63 -4.01
C ALA A 120 15.50 10.87 -4.62
N ALA A 121 14.36 10.83 -3.91
CA ALA A 121 13.14 10.19 -4.41
C ALA A 121 12.58 10.90 -5.65
N PHE A 122 12.60 12.24 -5.66
CA PHE A 122 12.13 13.03 -6.79
C PHE A 122 12.97 12.74 -8.03
N ARG A 123 14.30 12.86 -7.92
CA ARG A 123 15.20 12.56 -9.03
C ARG A 123 15.06 11.13 -9.55
N LYS A 124 14.85 10.16 -8.66
CA LYS A 124 14.63 8.77 -9.04
C LYS A 124 13.34 8.56 -9.85
N GLU A 125 12.26 9.27 -9.50
CA GLU A 125 10.96 9.12 -10.17
C GLU A 125 10.78 10.06 -11.39
N THR A 126 11.52 11.16 -11.48
CA THR A 126 11.36 12.17 -12.55
C THR A 126 12.56 12.31 -13.48
N GLY A 127 13.73 11.78 -13.10
CA GLY A 127 14.99 12.00 -13.79
C GLY A 127 15.64 13.38 -13.53
N SER A 128 14.97 14.29 -12.82
CA SER A 128 15.40 15.68 -12.64
C SER A 128 15.20 16.17 -11.20
N SER A 129 15.83 17.29 -10.82
CA SER A 129 15.56 17.92 -9.52
C SER A 129 14.21 18.65 -9.54
N PRO A 130 13.56 18.88 -8.38
CA PRO A 130 12.33 19.68 -8.30
C PRO A 130 12.44 21.06 -8.96
N LEU A 131 13.60 21.72 -8.80
CA LEU A 131 13.87 23.02 -9.40
C LEU A 131 13.91 22.95 -10.93
N ASN A 132 14.62 21.97 -11.48
CA ASN A 132 14.71 21.79 -12.93
C ASN A 132 13.35 21.37 -13.51
N PHE A 133 12.61 20.51 -12.80
CA PHE A 133 11.26 20.10 -13.19
C PHE A 133 10.30 21.30 -13.29
N LYS A 134 10.36 22.23 -12.34
CA LYS A 134 9.55 23.47 -12.36
C LYS A 134 9.91 24.39 -13.53
N ARG A 135 11.18 24.41 -13.96
CA ARG A 135 11.64 25.24 -15.10
C ARG A 135 11.31 24.62 -16.46
N SER A 136 11.12 23.31 -16.53
CA SER A 136 10.87 22.57 -17.77
C SER A 136 9.39 22.42 -18.13
N GLN A 137 8.48 22.94 -17.29
CA GLN A 137 7.03 22.91 -17.46
C GLN A 137 6.54 24.34 -17.58
#